data_AF-A0AAV9AU77-F1
#
_entry.id   AF-A0AAV9AU77-F1
#
_cell.length_a   1.000
_cell.length_b   1.000
_cell.length_c   1.000
_cell.angle_alpha   90.00
_cell.angle_beta   90.00
_cell.angle_gamma   90.00
#
_symmetry.space_group_name_H-M   'P 1'
#
loop_
_entity.id
_entity.type
_entity.pdbx_description
1 polymer ?
#
loop_
_entity_poly.entity_id
_entity_poly.type
_entity_poly.pdbx_seq_one_letter_code
_entity_poly.pdbx_strand_id
1 'polypeptide(L)'
;MNLWHRLPVFLGLIYLAIRRHLHQQYNLINVGTTPKGVRFNPADHPYRTANGEYNDPFGEGVGAQNSFFGRNNQPVDQTDELMKPDPVVVAVKLLSRKKFIDTGKQFNMIAASWIQFMIHDWIDHMEETNQTEIVAPPEVASQCPLKKFRFYKTKEVPTGFYDIKTGSLNIRTPWWDGSAIYGNDAEKNAEVRTFKDGKLKIANNGLLQHDQDGIAISGDVRNSWAGVSTLQALFIKEHNAVCDAIKGENPFLNDEELYRHARLVTAAVIAKIHTIDWTVELLKTDTMYVALHANWYGLLGKKFKDAFGHVGSEILSGYVGMKKPENHGVPYSLTEDFTSVYRMHPLLPDTLHLRDTHAKPGKDKSPPMKQEVPMIDLIGLKGEKTLTNIGFTGQLVSMGHQASGALEIWNYPKWLRDIIVQNPDGSERPDHVDMPTLEIYRDRERKVPRYNHFRRSMLMIPISKWEDLTNDAEVIKTLREVYSDNIEKLDLLVGLMVEKKIKGFAISETAFFIFILMASRRLEADRFFTSDFNEETYTKKGLEWVNTTESLRDVITRHYPEITEKWMNSTSAFSVWDSTPNAHNPIPILLRVPQH
;
A
#
# COMPACT_ATOMS: atom_id res chain seq x y z
N MET A 1 1.06 -26.89 -13.04
CA MET A 1 2.13 -26.32 -13.89
C MET A 1 2.38 -24.88 -13.45
N ASN A 2 3.60 -24.57 -12.98
CA ASN A 2 4.00 -23.25 -12.51
C ASN A 2 4.86 -22.56 -13.60
N LEU A 3 4.22 -22.13 -14.69
CA LEU A 3 4.91 -21.77 -15.94
C LEU A 3 4.74 -20.31 -16.38
N TRP A 4 3.69 -19.59 -15.98
CA TRP A 4 3.33 -18.31 -16.60
C TRP A 4 4.44 -17.25 -16.51
N HIS A 5 5.13 -17.18 -15.37
CA HIS A 5 6.27 -16.26 -15.14
C HIS A 5 7.56 -16.70 -15.83
N ARG A 6 7.53 -17.83 -16.55
CA ARG A 6 8.62 -18.37 -17.37
C ARG A 6 8.35 -18.25 -18.88
N LEU A 7 7.16 -17.81 -19.26
CA LEU A 7 6.79 -17.65 -20.65
C LEU A 7 7.37 -16.35 -21.21
N PRO A 8 7.53 -16.24 -22.55
CA PRO A 8 7.71 -14.95 -23.20
C PRO A 8 6.67 -13.93 -22.73
N VAL A 9 7.08 -12.67 -22.59
CA VAL A 9 6.25 -11.61 -21.97
C VAL A 9 4.82 -11.59 -22.51
N PHE A 10 4.62 -11.61 -23.83
CA PHE A 10 3.26 -11.57 -24.41
C PHE A 10 2.35 -12.73 -23.96
N LEU A 11 2.88 -13.95 -23.82
CA LEU A 11 2.12 -15.10 -23.33
C LEU A 11 1.86 -14.99 -21.82
N GLY A 12 2.82 -14.45 -21.07
CA GLY A 12 2.62 -14.09 -19.66
C GLY A 12 1.47 -13.09 -19.49
N LEU A 13 1.41 -12.05 -20.33
CA LEU A 13 0.34 -11.06 -20.31
C LEU A 13 -1.03 -11.66 -20.63
N ILE A 14 -1.12 -12.56 -21.62
CA ILE A 14 -2.36 -13.28 -21.94
C ILE A 14 -2.83 -14.11 -20.73
N TYR A 15 -1.91 -14.84 -20.08
CA TYR A 15 -2.23 -15.58 -18.86
C TYR A 15 -2.79 -14.66 -17.77
N LEU A 16 -2.14 -13.52 -17.50
CA LEU A 16 -2.59 -12.58 -16.46
C LEU A 16 -3.93 -11.94 -16.79
N ALA A 17 -4.19 -11.61 -18.05
CA ALA A 17 -5.47 -11.06 -18.48
C ALA A 17 -6.62 -12.06 -18.24
N ILE A 18 -6.44 -13.33 -18.63
CA ILE A 18 -7.42 -14.40 -18.39
C ILE A 18 -7.61 -14.62 -16.89
N ARG A 19 -6.51 -14.71 -16.13
CA ARG A 19 -6.56 -14.94 -14.68
C ARG A 19 -7.28 -13.81 -13.94
N ARG A 20 -6.99 -12.55 -14.31
CA ARG A 20 -7.67 -11.37 -13.77
C ARG A 20 -9.16 -11.37 -14.11
N HIS A 21 -9.53 -11.69 -15.35
CA HIS A 21 -10.93 -11.78 -15.75
C HIS A 21 -11.70 -12.79 -14.90
N LEU A 22 -11.14 -14.00 -14.69
CA LEU A 22 -11.75 -14.99 -13.81
C LEU A 22 -11.92 -14.44 -12.38
N HIS A 23 -10.93 -13.73 -11.85
CA HIS A 23 -11.03 -13.12 -10.52
C HIS A 23 -12.06 -11.99 -10.44
N GLN A 24 -12.22 -11.18 -11.49
CA GLN A 24 -13.28 -10.17 -11.55
C GLN A 24 -14.68 -10.81 -11.50
N GLN A 25 -14.84 -11.99 -12.11
CA GLN A 25 -16.12 -12.71 -12.15
C GLN A 25 -16.43 -13.49 -10.86
N TYR A 26 -15.42 -14.09 -10.23
CA TYR A 26 -15.63 -15.08 -9.16
C TYR A 26 -15.07 -14.69 -7.79
N ASN A 27 -14.26 -13.64 -7.70
CA ASN A 27 -13.57 -13.23 -6.48
C ASN A 27 -13.84 -11.75 -6.12
N LEU A 28 -15.00 -11.23 -6.49
CA LEU A 28 -15.52 -9.97 -5.97
C LEU A 28 -16.85 -10.26 -5.28
N ILE A 29 -16.89 -10.08 -3.96
CA ILE A 29 -18.04 -10.45 -3.13
C ILE A 29 -18.45 -9.22 -2.33
N ASN A 30 -19.69 -8.77 -2.55
CA ASN A 30 -20.27 -7.67 -1.79
C ASN A 30 -20.54 -8.08 -0.34
N VAL A 31 -20.42 -7.12 0.59
CA VAL A 31 -20.73 -7.31 2.01
C VAL A 31 -21.68 -6.20 2.46
N GLY A 32 -22.79 -6.57 3.08
CA GLY A 32 -23.80 -5.61 3.52
C GLY A 32 -24.66 -5.03 2.39
N THR A 33 -25.61 -4.19 2.78
CA THR A 33 -26.49 -3.50 1.83
C THR A 33 -25.68 -2.43 1.10
N THR A 34 -25.73 -2.42 -0.23
CA THR A 34 -25.11 -1.35 -1.01
C THR A 34 -25.70 0.00 -0.61
N PRO A 35 -24.89 0.99 -0.18
CA PRO A 35 -25.37 2.30 0.25
C PRO A 35 -25.74 3.15 -0.98
N LYS A 36 -26.86 2.81 -1.63
CA LYS A 36 -27.27 3.46 -2.88
C LYS A 36 -27.61 4.95 -2.71
N GLY A 37 -28.13 5.31 -1.53
CA GLY A 37 -28.62 6.66 -1.27
C GLY A 37 -29.79 7.07 -2.16
N VAL A 38 -30.02 8.38 -2.27
CA VAL A 38 -30.94 8.95 -3.26
C VAL A 38 -30.17 9.13 -4.58
N ARG A 39 -30.85 9.05 -5.73
CA ARG A 39 -30.17 9.35 -7.01
C ARG A 39 -29.62 10.78 -6.97
N PHE A 40 -28.37 10.92 -7.36
CA PHE A 40 -27.69 12.20 -7.53
C PHE A 40 -27.15 12.32 -8.96
N ASN A 41 -26.77 13.53 -9.36
CA ASN A 41 -26.09 13.77 -10.62
C ASN A 41 -24.56 13.83 -10.35
N PRO A 42 -23.74 12.91 -10.91
CA PRO A 42 -22.30 12.93 -10.70
C PRO A 42 -21.63 14.25 -11.11
N ALA A 43 -22.21 14.97 -12.07
CA ALA A 43 -21.73 16.27 -12.53
C ALA A 43 -21.85 17.38 -11.46
N ASP A 44 -22.67 17.19 -10.42
CA ASP A 44 -22.76 18.14 -9.29
C ASP A 44 -21.58 17.98 -8.32
N HIS A 45 -20.83 16.88 -8.45
CA HIS A 45 -19.66 16.57 -7.63
C HIS A 45 -18.42 16.38 -8.52
N PRO A 46 -17.95 17.32 -9.36
CA PRO A 46 -16.80 17.09 -10.25
C PRO A 46 -15.44 17.09 -9.53
N TYR A 47 -15.38 16.58 -8.29
CA TYR A 47 -14.23 16.59 -7.40
C TYR A 47 -14.33 15.44 -6.37
N ARG A 48 -13.18 15.04 -5.80
CA ARG A 48 -13.13 14.06 -4.71
C ARG A 48 -13.65 14.68 -3.41
N THR A 49 -14.75 14.17 -2.91
CA THR A 49 -15.40 14.61 -1.66
C THR A 49 -14.57 14.25 -0.43
N ALA A 50 -14.82 14.91 0.70
CA ALA A 50 -13.98 14.73 1.90
C ALA A 50 -14.07 13.31 2.50
N ASN A 51 -15.24 12.68 2.41
CA ASN A 51 -15.54 11.35 2.97
C ASN A 51 -15.66 10.25 1.90
N GLY A 52 -15.38 10.53 0.63
CA GLY A 52 -15.43 9.54 -0.46
C GLY A 52 -16.83 9.26 -1.04
N GLU A 53 -17.88 9.96 -0.60
CA GLU A 53 -19.22 9.85 -1.18
C GLU A 53 -19.29 10.45 -2.60
N TYR A 54 -20.36 10.09 -3.33
CA TYR A 54 -20.68 10.61 -4.66
C TYR A 54 -19.66 10.25 -5.75
N ASN A 55 -18.86 9.19 -5.56
CA ASN A 55 -17.98 8.67 -6.62
C ASN A 55 -18.75 7.73 -7.57
N ASP A 56 -19.28 6.62 -7.06
CA ASP A 56 -20.05 5.67 -7.89
C ASP A 56 -21.36 6.33 -8.36
N PRO A 57 -21.59 6.49 -9.69
CA PRO A 57 -22.79 7.14 -10.22
C PRO A 57 -24.13 6.52 -9.80
N PHE A 58 -24.10 5.29 -9.28
CA PHE A 58 -25.28 4.52 -8.89
C PHE A 58 -25.34 4.21 -7.39
N GLY A 59 -24.36 4.66 -6.61
CA GLY A 59 -24.35 4.48 -5.17
C GLY A 59 -23.62 5.58 -4.41
N GLU A 60 -24.39 6.48 -3.80
CA GLU A 60 -23.92 7.65 -3.05
C GLU A 60 -22.80 7.31 -2.05
N GLY A 61 -22.99 6.28 -1.22
CA GLY A 61 -22.04 5.90 -0.17
C GLY A 61 -21.01 4.84 -0.56
N VAL A 62 -20.93 4.45 -1.84
CA VAL A 62 -20.00 3.41 -2.27
C VAL A 62 -18.58 3.96 -2.18
N GLY A 63 -17.73 3.27 -1.43
CA GLY A 63 -16.36 3.67 -1.16
C GLY A 63 -16.21 4.90 -0.24
N ALA A 64 -17.28 5.27 0.49
CA ALA A 64 -17.19 6.29 1.52
C ALA A 64 -16.52 5.76 2.80
N GLN A 65 -16.10 6.66 3.68
CA GLN A 65 -15.68 6.35 5.04
C GLN A 65 -16.77 5.56 5.77
N ASN A 66 -16.38 4.59 6.58
CA ASN A 66 -17.25 3.67 7.32
C ASN A 66 -18.13 2.77 6.43
N SER A 67 -17.78 2.60 5.16
CA SER A 67 -18.37 1.56 4.32
C SER A 67 -17.82 0.16 4.65
N PHE A 68 -18.57 -0.88 4.31
CA PHE A 68 -18.13 -2.26 4.52
C PHE A 68 -16.88 -2.59 3.71
N PHE A 69 -15.96 -3.34 4.31
CA PHE A 69 -14.99 -4.12 3.55
C PHE A 69 -15.70 -5.19 2.74
N GLY A 70 -15.41 -5.27 1.44
CA GLY A 70 -15.79 -6.40 0.61
C GLY A 70 -14.97 -7.65 0.92
N ARG A 71 -15.18 -8.72 0.15
CA ARG A 71 -14.34 -9.92 0.20
C ARG A 71 -13.95 -10.40 -1.19
N ASN A 72 -12.79 -11.06 -1.26
CA ASN A 72 -12.39 -11.81 -2.45
C ASN A 72 -12.64 -13.31 -2.30
N ASN A 73 -12.68 -13.79 -1.05
CA ASN A 73 -12.98 -15.17 -0.72
C ASN A 73 -14.16 -15.24 0.27
N GLN A 74 -14.95 -16.30 0.19
CA GLN A 74 -16.01 -16.53 1.18
C GLN A 74 -15.41 -16.64 2.59
N PRO A 75 -16.05 -16.05 3.62
CA PRO A 75 -15.53 -16.07 4.97
C PRO A 75 -15.46 -17.51 5.51
N VAL A 76 -14.37 -17.83 6.20
CA VAL A 76 -14.21 -19.11 6.92
C VAL A 76 -14.28 -18.80 8.41
N ASP A 77 -15.34 -19.26 9.05
CA ASP A 77 -15.51 -19.09 10.50
C ASP A 77 -14.38 -19.81 11.25
N GLN A 78 -13.68 -19.06 12.08
CA GLN A 78 -12.53 -19.49 12.87
C GLN A 78 -12.70 -19.11 14.34
N THR A 79 -13.92 -18.79 14.78
CA THR A 79 -14.20 -18.31 16.13
C THR A 79 -13.70 -19.29 17.22
N ASP A 80 -13.83 -20.60 16.98
CA ASP A 80 -13.35 -21.65 17.90
C ASP A 80 -11.84 -21.97 17.77
N GLU A 81 -11.16 -21.28 16.85
CA GLU A 81 -9.77 -21.54 16.46
C GLU A 81 -8.90 -20.26 16.42
N LEU A 82 -9.39 -19.15 16.97
CA LEU A 82 -8.65 -17.88 17.05
C LEU A 82 -7.27 -18.06 17.71
N MET A 83 -7.17 -18.99 18.67
CA MET A 83 -5.96 -19.29 19.43
C MET A 83 -5.29 -20.62 19.01
N LYS A 84 -5.60 -21.20 17.84
CA LYS A 84 -5.09 -22.52 17.42
C LYS A 84 -4.40 -22.50 16.05
N PRO A 85 -3.08 -22.79 15.97
CA PRO A 85 -2.14 -22.80 17.09
C PRO A 85 -2.04 -21.42 17.75
N ASP A 86 -1.47 -21.35 18.94
CA ASP A 86 -1.38 -20.10 19.69
C ASP A 86 -0.63 -19.02 18.87
N PRO A 87 -1.23 -17.82 18.67
CA PRO A 87 -0.64 -16.78 17.83
C PRO A 87 0.69 -16.23 18.38
N VAL A 88 0.94 -16.34 19.68
CA VAL A 88 2.24 -16.00 20.29
C VAL A 88 3.29 -17.03 19.91
N VAL A 89 2.94 -18.31 19.90
CA VAL A 89 3.83 -19.39 19.45
C VAL A 89 4.19 -19.21 17.97
N VAL A 90 3.22 -18.88 17.12
CA VAL A 90 3.44 -18.55 15.70
C VAL A 90 4.41 -17.37 15.58
N ALA A 91 4.15 -16.27 16.29
CA ALA A 91 4.99 -15.07 16.24
C ALA A 91 6.43 -15.35 16.68
N VAL A 92 6.63 -16.08 17.78
CA VAL A 92 7.96 -16.42 18.31
C VAL A 92 8.72 -17.35 17.38
N LYS A 93 8.09 -18.47 16.99
CA LYS A 93 8.79 -19.55 16.28
C LYS A 93 8.97 -19.28 14.80
N LEU A 94 8.04 -18.58 14.16
CA LEU A 94 8.03 -18.42 12.70
C LEU A 94 8.29 -16.97 12.28
N LEU A 95 7.76 -15.96 12.97
CA LEU A 95 7.84 -14.58 12.45
C LEU A 95 9.07 -13.81 12.96
N SER A 96 9.37 -13.89 14.26
CA SER A 96 10.36 -13.04 14.92
C SER A 96 11.74 -13.09 14.24
N ARG A 97 12.30 -11.90 13.96
CA ARG A 97 13.56 -11.76 13.22
C ARG A 97 14.70 -12.49 13.90
N LYS A 98 15.30 -13.46 13.21
CA LYS A 98 16.55 -14.12 13.64
C LYS A 98 17.76 -13.37 13.12
N LYS A 99 17.80 -13.16 11.81
CA LYS A 99 18.82 -12.42 11.06
C LYS A 99 18.09 -11.54 10.06
N PHE A 100 18.50 -10.28 9.94
CA PHE A 100 17.93 -9.40 8.93
C PHE A 100 18.20 -9.95 7.52
N ILE A 101 17.13 -10.13 6.75
CA ILE A 101 17.18 -10.48 5.33
C ILE A 101 16.68 -9.24 4.58
N ASP A 102 17.49 -8.71 3.67
CA ASP A 102 17.13 -7.54 2.87
C ASP A 102 16.72 -7.91 1.45
N THR A 103 16.26 -6.92 0.69
CA THR A 103 15.90 -7.04 -0.73
C THR A 103 17.06 -6.70 -1.67
N GLY A 104 18.29 -6.67 -1.15
CA GLY A 104 19.49 -6.26 -1.87
C GLY A 104 19.38 -4.84 -2.42
N LYS A 105 19.36 -4.71 -3.75
CA LYS A 105 19.27 -3.42 -4.45
C LYS A 105 17.87 -3.13 -5.02
N GLN A 106 16.95 -4.09 -4.93
CA GLN A 106 15.66 -4.02 -5.60
C GLN A 106 14.73 -2.98 -4.96
N PHE A 107 14.68 -2.90 -3.63
CA PHE A 107 13.62 -2.18 -2.93
C PHE A 107 14.16 -1.46 -1.69
N ASN A 108 14.08 -0.14 -1.65
CA ASN A 108 14.66 0.66 -0.58
C ASN A 108 13.66 1.01 0.53
N MET A 109 14.11 1.77 1.53
CA MET A 109 13.25 2.22 2.62
C MET A 109 12.22 3.26 2.20
N ILE A 110 12.44 4.02 1.12
CA ILE A 110 11.40 4.89 0.55
C ILE A 110 10.23 4.05 0.04
N ALA A 111 10.52 2.90 -0.57
CA ALA A 111 9.51 1.98 -1.07
C ALA A 111 8.75 1.28 0.07
N ALA A 112 9.41 0.98 1.19
CA ALA A 112 8.75 0.52 2.42
C ALA A 112 7.88 1.62 3.07
N SER A 113 8.35 2.87 3.11
CA SER A 113 7.53 4.01 3.55
C SER A 113 6.33 4.24 2.64
N TRP A 114 6.51 4.11 1.33
CA TRP A 114 5.47 4.32 0.33
C TRP A 114 4.29 3.39 0.53
N ILE A 115 4.55 2.10 0.77
CA ILE A 115 3.44 1.16 0.93
C ILE A 115 2.64 1.42 2.20
N GLN A 116 3.28 1.83 3.29
CA GLN A 116 2.56 2.27 4.49
C GLN A 116 1.79 3.58 4.24
N PHE A 117 2.38 4.54 3.53
CA PHE A 117 1.69 5.76 3.09
C PHE A 117 0.42 5.44 2.26
N MET A 118 0.46 4.41 1.42
CA MET A 118 -0.74 3.94 0.70
C MET A 118 -1.76 3.25 1.63
N ILE A 119 -1.32 2.50 2.63
CA ILE A 119 -2.23 1.90 3.62
C ILE A 119 -2.98 2.99 4.41
N HIS A 120 -2.32 4.13 4.68
CA HIS A 120 -2.93 5.32 5.26
C HIS A 120 -3.96 6.00 4.37
N ASP A 121 -3.92 5.76 3.05
CA ASP A 121 -4.93 6.20 2.10
C ASP A 121 -6.12 5.22 2.09
N TRP A 122 -5.84 3.92 2.25
CA TRP A 122 -6.77 2.89 1.81
C TRP A 122 -7.61 2.22 2.89
N ILE A 123 -6.99 1.75 3.98
CA ILE A 123 -7.63 0.76 4.87
C ILE A 123 -7.27 0.95 6.33
N ASP A 124 -8.29 0.98 7.18
CA ASP A 124 -8.17 0.78 8.62
C ASP A 124 -9.49 0.24 9.17
N HIS A 125 -9.43 -0.69 10.11
CA HIS A 125 -10.62 -1.39 10.60
C HIS A 125 -11.22 -0.65 11.78
N MET A 126 -12.54 -0.49 11.76
CA MET A 126 -13.27 -0.02 12.93
C MET A 126 -13.09 -0.99 14.10
N GLU A 127 -12.70 -0.45 15.24
CA GLU A 127 -12.55 -1.19 16.49
C GLU A 127 -13.86 -1.13 17.31
N GLU A 128 -14.11 -2.19 18.06
CA GLU A 128 -15.10 -2.18 19.13
C GLU A 128 -14.55 -1.44 20.37
N THR A 129 -15.40 -1.07 21.32
CA THR A 129 -14.97 -0.45 22.58
C THR A 129 -14.46 -1.47 23.61
N ASN A 130 -14.78 -2.76 23.44
CA ASN A 130 -14.36 -3.82 24.33
C ASN A 130 -12.92 -4.27 24.04
N GLN A 131 -12.08 -4.25 25.07
CA GLN A 131 -10.75 -4.84 25.00
C GLN A 131 -10.78 -6.35 25.20
N THR A 132 -9.81 -7.03 24.60
CA THR A 132 -9.49 -8.43 24.84
C THR A 132 -7.99 -8.56 25.16
N GLU A 133 -7.57 -9.69 25.71
CA GLU A 133 -6.20 -9.91 26.18
C GLU A 133 -5.66 -11.22 25.59
N ILE A 134 -4.42 -11.20 25.10
CA ILE A 134 -3.67 -12.41 24.72
C ILE A 134 -2.55 -12.58 25.74
N VAL A 135 -2.37 -13.82 26.22
CA VAL A 135 -1.34 -14.19 27.20
C VAL A 135 -0.36 -15.15 26.54
N ALA A 136 0.93 -14.89 26.66
CA ALA A 136 1.97 -15.76 26.13
C ALA A 136 1.97 -17.11 26.88
N PRO A 137 1.89 -18.26 26.18
CA PRO A 137 1.88 -19.55 26.83
C PRO A 137 3.28 -19.86 27.43
N PRO A 138 3.35 -20.66 28.52
CA PRO A 138 4.60 -20.88 29.27
C PRO A 138 5.78 -21.35 28.42
N GLU A 139 5.52 -22.13 27.37
CA GLU A 139 6.52 -22.69 26.46
C GLU A 139 7.34 -21.64 25.68
N VAL A 140 6.75 -20.48 25.37
CA VAL A 140 7.42 -19.39 24.63
C VAL A 140 7.45 -18.07 25.40
N ALA A 141 6.83 -18.00 26.58
CA ALA A 141 6.73 -16.78 27.38
C ALA A 141 8.11 -16.16 27.66
N SER A 142 9.16 -16.94 27.90
CA SER A 142 10.53 -16.41 28.13
C SER A 142 11.12 -15.67 26.92
N GLN A 143 10.65 -15.97 25.71
CA GLN A 143 11.10 -15.39 24.44
C GLN A 143 10.24 -14.20 23.98
N CYS A 144 9.18 -13.87 24.72
CA CYS A 144 8.26 -12.78 24.38
C CYS A 144 8.66 -11.48 25.10
N PRO A 145 8.76 -10.35 24.39
CA PRO A 145 8.92 -9.05 25.02
C PRO A 145 7.75 -8.73 25.96
N LEU A 146 6.52 -8.89 25.46
CA LEU A 146 5.29 -8.77 26.24
C LEU A 146 4.81 -10.16 26.69
N LYS A 147 4.56 -10.34 28.00
CA LYS A 147 4.00 -11.60 28.54
C LYS A 147 2.50 -11.70 28.34
N LYS A 148 1.85 -10.55 28.19
CA LYS A 148 0.45 -10.39 27.82
C LYS A 148 0.26 -8.99 27.25
N PHE A 149 -0.77 -8.80 26.45
CA PHE A 149 -1.14 -7.48 25.95
C PHE A 149 -2.63 -7.40 25.65
N ARG A 150 -3.16 -6.16 25.65
CA ARG A 150 -4.56 -5.87 25.40
C ARG A 150 -4.75 -5.10 24.10
N PHE A 151 -5.89 -5.31 23.46
CA PHE A 151 -6.27 -4.62 22.24
C PHE A 151 -7.79 -4.63 22.08
N TYR A 152 -8.33 -3.73 21.25
CA TYR A 152 -9.75 -3.67 20.94
C TYR A 152 -10.12 -4.70 19.88
N LYS A 153 -11.26 -5.39 20.03
CA LYS A 153 -11.74 -6.32 18.99
C LYS A 153 -12.11 -5.58 17.69
N THR A 154 -12.09 -6.28 16.56
CA THR A 154 -12.64 -5.71 15.31
C THR A 154 -14.15 -5.59 15.48
N LYS A 155 -14.74 -4.44 15.11
CA LYS A 155 -16.19 -4.22 15.18
C LYS A 155 -16.91 -5.08 14.14
N GLU A 156 -17.67 -6.08 14.59
CA GLU A 156 -18.55 -6.85 13.72
C GLU A 156 -19.91 -6.14 13.55
N VAL A 157 -20.25 -5.78 12.31
CA VAL A 157 -21.53 -5.14 11.98
C VAL A 157 -22.43 -6.13 11.24
N PRO A 158 -23.68 -6.37 11.70
CA PRO A 158 -24.63 -7.21 10.98
C PRO A 158 -24.94 -6.66 9.59
N THR A 159 -24.94 -7.54 8.60
CA THR A 159 -25.19 -7.16 7.19
C THR A 159 -26.68 -7.23 6.82
N GLY A 160 -27.45 -8.07 7.53
CA GLY A 160 -28.82 -8.44 7.16
C GLY A 160 -28.92 -9.53 6.09
N PHE A 161 -27.80 -10.11 5.64
CA PHE A 161 -27.76 -11.15 4.60
C PHE A 161 -27.43 -12.54 5.17
N TYR A 162 -27.87 -13.60 4.48
CA TYR A 162 -27.66 -14.98 4.90
C TYR A 162 -26.22 -15.48 4.64
N ASP A 163 -25.69 -15.23 3.44
CA ASP A 163 -24.39 -15.78 3.02
C ASP A 163 -23.22 -15.18 3.81
N ILE A 164 -23.22 -13.86 4.00
CA ILE A 164 -22.25 -13.15 4.83
C ILE A 164 -23.02 -12.35 5.86
N LYS A 165 -23.09 -12.85 7.09
CA LYS A 165 -23.94 -12.31 8.18
C LYS A 165 -23.35 -11.09 8.89
N THR A 166 -22.02 -11.02 8.97
CA THR A 166 -21.29 -9.90 9.58
C THR A 166 -20.18 -9.42 8.67
N GLY A 167 -19.87 -8.13 8.74
CA GLY A 167 -18.75 -7.49 8.04
C GLY A 167 -18.07 -6.45 8.93
N SER A 168 -16.85 -6.05 8.54
CA SER A 168 -16.12 -4.95 9.18
C SER A 168 -16.31 -3.66 8.38
N LEU A 169 -16.18 -2.52 9.05
CA LEU A 169 -16.20 -1.21 8.41
C LEU A 169 -14.78 -0.66 8.24
N ASN A 170 -14.54 0.01 7.11
CA ASN A 170 -13.31 0.72 6.83
C ASN A 170 -13.43 2.18 7.32
N ILE A 171 -12.65 2.59 8.31
CA ILE A 171 -12.67 3.97 8.83
C ILE A 171 -11.88 4.94 7.93
N ARG A 172 -11.22 4.42 6.89
CA ARG A 172 -10.63 5.19 5.79
C ARG A 172 -11.51 5.13 4.54
N THR A 173 -11.34 6.08 3.64
CA THR A 173 -11.96 6.01 2.31
C THR A 173 -11.22 4.96 1.47
N PRO A 174 -11.85 3.86 1.01
CA PRO A 174 -11.17 2.88 0.17
C PRO A 174 -10.83 3.39 -1.23
N TRP A 175 -11.35 4.56 -1.65
CA TRP A 175 -10.93 5.21 -2.90
C TRP A 175 -9.45 5.57 -2.84
N TRP A 176 -8.82 5.66 -4.00
CA TRP A 176 -7.44 6.13 -4.07
C TRP A 176 -7.43 7.66 -4.23
N ASP A 177 -7.74 8.34 -3.14
CA ASP A 177 -8.11 9.76 -3.16
C ASP A 177 -7.09 10.68 -2.46
N GLY A 178 -5.99 10.11 -1.96
CA GLY A 178 -4.94 10.82 -1.24
C GLY A 178 -5.30 11.13 0.21
N SER A 179 -6.29 10.44 0.80
CA SER A 179 -6.78 10.71 2.16
C SER A 179 -5.67 10.68 3.21
N ALA A 180 -4.55 10.02 2.95
CA ALA A 180 -3.33 10.08 3.77
C ALA A 180 -2.80 11.51 3.99
N ILE A 181 -3.05 12.46 3.09
CA ILE A 181 -2.75 13.90 3.25
C ILE A 181 -3.99 14.80 3.32
N TYR A 182 -5.17 14.32 2.88
CA TYR A 182 -6.40 15.11 2.84
C TYR A 182 -7.40 14.83 3.97
N GLY A 183 -7.24 13.73 4.71
CA GLY A 183 -8.21 13.26 5.69
C GLY A 183 -9.30 12.39 5.08
N ASN A 184 -10.03 11.69 5.94
CA ASN A 184 -11.08 10.73 5.58
C ASN A 184 -12.50 11.30 5.79
N ASP A 185 -12.61 12.54 6.26
CA ASP A 185 -13.86 13.27 6.49
C ASP A 185 -13.63 14.78 6.40
N ALA A 186 -14.71 15.55 6.48
CA ALA A 186 -14.66 17.01 6.34
C ALA A 186 -13.95 17.71 7.52
N GLU A 187 -13.98 17.12 8.72
CA GLU A 187 -13.36 17.69 9.91
C GLU A 187 -11.84 17.63 9.79
N LYS A 188 -11.29 16.43 9.55
CA LYS A 188 -9.86 16.25 9.31
C LYS A 188 -9.38 17.00 8.06
N ASN A 189 -10.22 17.09 7.03
CA ASN A 189 -9.90 17.88 5.84
C ASN A 189 -9.74 19.37 6.15
N ALA A 190 -10.60 19.94 6.98
CA ALA A 190 -10.49 21.33 7.39
C ALA A 190 -9.21 21.59 8.23
N GLU A 191 -8.80 20.63 9.05
CA GLU A 191 -7.59 20.73 9.87
C GLU A 191 -6.32 20.86 9.04
N VAL A 192 -6.22 20.18 7.88
CA VAL A 192 -5.01 20.20 7.05
C VAL A 192 -4.93 21.40 6.10
N ARG A 193 -6.04 22.08 5.85
CA ARG A 193 -6.11 23.20 4.88
C ARG A 193 -5.63 24.53 5.47
N THR A 194 -5.03 25.35 4.62
CA THR A 194 -4.72 26.76 4.96
C THR A 194 -5.87 27.70 4.64
N PHE A 195 -6.87 27.25 3.87
CA PHE A 195 -7.95 28.06 3.29
C PHE A 195 -7.43 29.30 2.54
N LYS A 196 -6.26 29.13 1.91
CA LYS A 196 -5.61 30.13 1.08
C LYS A 196 -5.00 29.44 -0.14
N ASP A 197 -5.42 29.88 -1.32
CA ASP A 197 -4.91 29.41 -2.61
C ASP A 197 -4.99 27.89 -2.81
N GLY A 198 -5.96 27.24 -2.16
CA GLY A 198 -6.19 25.79 -2.19
C GLY A 198 -5.21 24.97 -1.37
N LYS A 199 -4.27 25.59 -0.66
CA LYS A 199 -3.08 24.92 -0.10
C LYS A 199 -3.33 24.14 1.19
N LEU A 200 -2.43 23.19 1.44
CA LEU A 200 -2.30 22.43 2.67
C LEU A 200 -1.18 22.97 3.56
N LYS A 201 -1.32 22.77 4.88
CA LYS A 201 -0.37 23.16 5.92
C LYS A 201 0.94 22.38 5.79
N ILE A 202 2.04 23.11 5.79
CA ILE A 202 3.41 22.57 5.81
C ILE A 202 4.30 23.51 6.61
N ALA A 203 5.33 23.01 7.28
CA ALA A 203 6.29 23.85 7.99
C ALA A 203 7.32 24.45 7.03
N ASN A 204 7.92 25.58 7.41
CA ASN A 204 8.92 26.30 6.60
C ASN A 204 10.19 25.47 6.31
N ASN A 205 10.49 24.48 7.14
CA ASN A 205 11.61 23.56 6.95
C ASN A 205 11.29 22.39 5.99
N GLY A 206 10.09 22.37 5.40
CA GLY A 206 9.67 21.33 4.47
C GLY A 206 9.20 20.02 5.13
N LEU A 207 9.01 20.01 6.45
CA LEU A 207 8.39 18.90 7.20
C LEU A 207 6.92 19.21 7.52
N LEU A 208 6.21 18.22 8.06
CA LEU A 208 4.86 18.41 8.58
C LEU A 208 4.86 19.42 9.75
N GLN A 209 3.74 20.11 9.92
CA GLN A 209 3.48 20.84 11.16
C GLN A 209 3.04 19.86 12.26
N HIS A 210 3.16 20.25 13.52
CA HIS A 210 2.70 19.47 14.66
C HIS A 210 1.76 20.30 15.52
N ASP A 211 0.79 19.63 16.15
CA ASP A 211 -0.06 20.27 17.15
C ASP A 211 0.67 20.42 18.51
N GLN A 212 -0.06 20.89 19.51
CA GLN A 212 0.45 21.09 20.87
C GLN A 212 0.91 19.80 21.57
N ASP A 213 0.38 18.64 21.17
CA ASP A 213 0.70 17.33 21.72
C ASP A 213 1.82 16.64 20.94
N GLY A 214 2.29 17.27 19.86
CA GLY A 214 3.35 16.77 18.99
C GLY A 214 2.86 15.79 17.92
N ILE A 215 1.55 15.68 17.72
CA ILE A 215 0.95 14.88 16.65
C ILE A 215 1.14 15.63 15.33
N ALA A 216 1.58 14.93 14.29
CA ALA A 216 1.76 15.53 12.98
C ALA A 216 0.41 15.92 12.35
N ILE A 217 0.35 17.10 11.74
CA ILE A 217 -0.83 17.61 11.04
C ILE A 217 -0.75 17.14 9.58
N SER A 218 -1.49 16.07 9.28
CA SER A 218 -1.72 15.53 7.94
C SER A 218 -3.07 14.81 7.89
N GLY A 219 -3.35 14.10 6.79
CA GLY A 219 -4.65 13.45 6.58
C GLY A 219 -4.88 12.25 7.50
N ASP A 220 -3.91 11.33 7.56
CA ASP A 220 -3.93 10.20 8.50
C ASP A 220 -2.52 9.91 9.02
N VAL A 221 -2.35 9.95 10.34
CA VAL A 221 -1.05 9.79 11.02
C VAL A 221 -1.05 8.63 12.02
N ARG A 222 -2.08 7.77 12.00
CA ARG A 222 -2.24 6.67 12.96
C ARG A 222 -1.16 5.60 12.77
N ASN A 223 -0.46 5.23 13.85
CA ASN A 223 0.61 4.24 13.87
C ASN A 223 1.72 4.54 12.82
N SER A 224 2.01 5.82 12.59
CA SER A 224 2.96 6.29 11.59
C SER A 224 4.42 6.25 12.05
N TRP A 225 5.33 6.57 11.14
CA TRP A 225 6.76 6.77 11.40
C TRP A 225 7.36 7.81 10.46
N ALA A 226 8.57 8.27 10.79
CA ALA A 226 9.26 9.37 10.10
C ALA A 226 9.34 9.24 8.57
N GLY A 227 9.42 8.02 8.04
CA GLY A 227 9.43 7.78 6.59
C GLY A 227 8.09 8.11 5.91
N VAL A 228 6.96 7.79 6.54
CA VAL A 228 5.62 8.17 6.04
C VAL A 228 5.42 9.68 6.15
N SER A 229 5.81 10.29 7.26
CA SER A 229 5.74 11.75 7.47
C SER A 229 6.55 12.51 6.42
N THR A 230 7.71 11.97 6.02
CA THR A 230 8.53 12.51 4.92
C THR A 230 7.79 12.48 3.59
N LEU A 231 7.06 11.39 3.28
CA LEU A 231 6.27 11.30 2.05
C LEU A 231 5.03 12.20 2.09
N GLN A 232 4.33 12.26 3.22
CA GLN A 232 3.21 13.20 3.40
C GLN A 232 3.66 14.64 3.15
N ALA A 233 4.78 15.05 3.73
CA ALA A 233 5.36 16.37 3.49
C ALA A 233 5.70 16.61 2.00
N LEU A 234 6.28 15.61 1.32
CA LEU A 234 6.59 15.70 -0.11
C LEU A 234 5.33 15.90 -0.96
N PHE A 235 4.26 15.14 -0.71
CA PHE A 235 3.01 15.25 -1.48
C PHE A 235 2.16 16.46 -1.10
N ILE A 236 2.29 16.99 0.11
CA ILE A 236 1.76 18.32 0.44
C ILE A 236 2.47 19.41 -0.38
N LYS A 237 3.80 19.33 -0.54
CA LYS A 237 4.53 20.25 -1.43
C LYS A 237 4.11 20.09 -2.89
N GLU A 238 3.87 18.85 -3.36
CA GLU A 238 3.37 18.59 -4.71
C GLU A 238 1.98 19.21 -4.92
N HIS A 239 1.05 18.99 -3.99
CA HIS A 239 -0.27 19.60 -4.02
C HIS A 239 -0.20 21.13 -4.07
N ASN A 240 0.59 21.75 -3.18
CA ASN A 240 0.74 23.20 -3.13
C ASN A 240 1.36 23.77 -4.42
N ALA A 241 2.28 23.05 -5.06
CA ALA A 241 2.86 23.44 -6.34
C ALA A 241 1.86 23.31 -7.51
N VAL A 242 0.97 22.31 -7.47
CA VAL A 242 -0.14 22.20 -8.42
C VAL A 242 -1.11 23.37 -8.25
N CYS A 243 -1.45 23.75 -7.01
CA CYS A 243 -2.27 24.94 -6.74
C CYS A 243 -1.65 26.19 -7.39
N ASP A 244 -0.35 26.40 -7.20
CA ASP A 244 0.37 27.54 -7.78
C ASP A 244 0.35 27.52 -9.32
N ALA A 245 0.55 26.34 -9.92
CA ALA A 245 0.53 26.19 -11.37
C ALA A 245 -0.85 26.44 -11.99
N ILE A 246 -1.91 25.91 -11.37
CA ILE A 246 -3.29 26.11 -11.83
C ILE A 246 -3.72 27.57 -11.64
N LYS A 247 -3.39 28.18 -10.49
CA LYS A 247 -3.68 29.60 -10.23
C LYS A 247 -2.94 30.53 -11.21
N GLY A 248 -1.72 30.16 -11.62
CA GLY A 248 -0.96 30.91 -12.63
C GLY A 248 -1.66 30.97 -13.99
N GLU A 249 -2.35 29.90 -14.39
CA GLU A 249 -3.11 29.83 -15.65
C GLU A 249 -4.53 30.41 -15.52
N ASN A 250 -5.17 30.25 -14.36
CA ASN A 250 -6.49 30.79 -14.08
C ASN A 250 -6.53 31.54 -12.73
N PRO A 251 -6.21 32.85 -12.72
CA PRO A 251 -6.11 33.65 -11.49
C PRO A 251 -7.43 33.88 -10.75
N PHE A 252 -8.58 33.55 -11.36
CA PHE A 252 -9.91 33.82 -10.80
C PHE A 252 -10.46 32.66 -9.95
N LEU A 253 -9.81 31.49 -9.98
CA LEU A 253 -10.21 30.36 -9.15
C LEU A 253 -10.05 30.70 -7.67
N ASN A 254 -11.09 30.42 -6.89
CA ASN A 254 -11.06 30.60 -5.46
C ASN A 254 -10.32 29.43 -4.75
N ASP A 255 -10.16 29.54 -3.44
CA ASP A 255 -9.46 28.54 -2.61
C ASP A 255 -10.04 27.13 -2.77
N GLU A 256 -11.36 26.99 -2.75
CA GLU A 256 -12.04 25.70 -2.83
C GLU A 256 -11.89 25.06 -4.22
N GLU A 257 -11.98 25.87 -5.28
CA GLU A 257 -11.79 25.41 -6.66
C GLU A 257 -10.34 24.94 -6.89
N LEU A 258 -9.35 25.71 -6.43
CA LEU A 258 -7.93 25.35 -6.51
C LEU A 258 -7.65 24.06 -5.74
N TYR A 259 -8.18 23.95 -4.51
CA TYR A 259 -8.04 22.76 -3.68
C TYR A 259 -8.60 21.51 -4.39
N ARG A 260 -9.81 21.60 -4.95
CA ARG A 260 -10.48 20.48 -5.62
C ARG A 260 -9.68 19.97 -6.82
N HIS A 261 -9.22 20.87 -7.70
CA HIS A 261 -8.40 20.47 -8.84
C HIS A 261 -7.04 19.92 -8.40
N ALA A 262 -6.38 20.56 -7.44
CA ALA A 262 -5.07 20.10 -6.96
C ALA A 262 -5.16 18.75 -6.23
N ARG A 263 -6.26 18.44 -5.52
CA ARG A 263 -6.51 17.11 -4.94
C ARG A 263 -6.65 16.04 -6.02
N LEU A 264 -7.43 16.31 -7.08
CA LEU A 264 -7.58 15.39 -8.22
C LEU A 264 -6.22 15.07 -8.85
N VAL A 265 -5.44 16.10 -9.20
CA VAL A 265 -4.12 15.95 -9.82
C VAL A 265 -3.17 15.17 -8.93
N THR A 266 -3.07 15.55 -7.65
CA THR A 266 -2.10 14.93 -6.73
C THR A 266 -2.45 13.47 -6.44
N ALA A 267 -3.74 13.15 -6.24
CA ALA A 267 -4.20 11.78 -6.08
C ALA A 267 -3.89 10.93 -7.32
N ALA A 268 -4.05 11.49 -8.53
CA ALA A 268 -3.70 10.81 -9.77
C ALA A 268 -2.18 10.63 -9.96
N VAL A 269 -1.36 11.60 -9.55
CA VAL A 269 0.10 11.45 -9.52
C VAL A 269 0.51 10.32 -8.57
N ILE A 270 -0.05 10.27 -7.37
CA ILE A 270 0.20 9.19 -6.40
C ILE A 270 -0.17 7.83 -7.01
N ALA A 271 -1.38 7.72 -7.59
CA ALA A 271 -1.86 6.50 -8.21
C ALA A 271 -0.97 6.03 -9.37
N LYS A 272 -0.53 6.97 -10.20
CA LYS A 272 0.37 6.72 -11.32
C LYS A 272 1.72 6.19 -10.85
N ILE A 273 2.39 6.91 -9.94
CA ILE A 273 3.69 6.52 -9.38
C ILE A 273 3.61 5.13 -8.76
N HIS A 274 2.57 4.85 -7.98
CA HIS A 274 2.42 3.52 -7.41
C HIS A 274 2.28 2.44 -8.48
N THR A 275 1.51 2.70 -9.54
CA THR A 275 1.24 1.74 -10.61
C THR A 275 2.48 1.45 -11.46
N ILE A 276 3.13 2.49 -12.00
CA ILE A 276 4.17 2.33 -13.04
C ILE A 276 5.62 2.46 -12.54
N ASP A 277 5.82 2.84 -11.27
CA ASP A 277 7.15 2.95 -10.65
C ASP A 277 7.27 1.99 -9.46
N TRP A 278 6.50 2.20 -8.38
CA TRP A 278 6.61 1.38 -7.15
C TRP A 278 6.32 -0.11 -7.38
N THR A 279 5.22 -0.44 -8.05
CA THR A 279 4.83 -1.85 -8.27
C THR A 279 5.78 -2.55 -9.24
N VAL A 280 6.43 -1.79 -10.15
CA VAL A 280 7.46 -2.31 -11.06
C VAL A 280 8.71 -2.73 -10.30
N GLU A 281 9.09 -1.98 -9.26
CA GLU A 281 10.22 -2.35 -8.39
C GLU A 281 9.86 -3.49 -7.43
N LEU A 282 8.61 -3.57 -6.95
CA LEU A 282 8.11 -4.70 -6.17
C LEU A 282 8.12 -6.02 -6.97
N LEU A 283 7.75 -5.94 -8.24
CA LEU A 283 7.58 -7.06 -9.17
C LEU A 283 8.55 -6.92 -10.35
N LYS A 284 9.84 -7.03 -10.07
CA LYS A 284 10.95 -6.68 -10.96
C LYS A 284 11.17 -7.69 -12.10
N THR A 285 10.18 -7.83 -12.98
CA THR A 285 10.21 -8.69 -14.17
C THR A 285 9.71 -7.94 -15.42
N ASP A 286 10.15 -8.36 -16.61
CA ASP A 286 9.71 -7.75 -17.87
C ASP A 286 8.18 -7.87 -18.06
N THR A 287 7.59 -9.02 -17.70
CA THR A 287 6.14 -9.24 -17.80
C THR A 287 5.38 -8.24 -16.95
N MET A 288 5.82 -8.03 -15.71
CA MET A 288 5.13 -7.10 -14.81
C MET A 288 5.37 -5.65 -15.16
N TYR A 289 6.57 -5.29 -15.65
CA TYR A 289 6.81 -3.97 -16.24
C TYR A 289 5.75 -3.65 -17.30
N VAL A 290 5.54 -4.56 -18.26
CA VAL A 290 4.55 -4.33 -19.33
C VAL A 290 3.13 -4.37 -18.79
N ALA A 291 2.79 -5.32 -17.91
CA ALA A 291 1.43 -5.44 -17.37
C ALA A 291 0.99 -4.17 -16.61
N LEU A 292 1.88 -3.62 -15.79
CA LEU A 292 1.60 -2.43 -14.97
C LEU A 292 1.51 -1.16 -15.83
N HIS A 293 2.42 -1.02 -16.80
CA HIS A 293 2.32 0.07 -17.78
C HIS A 293 1.06 -0.08 -18.64
N ALA A 294 0.62 -1.30 -18.96
CA ALA A 294 -0.61 -1.54 -19.70
C ALA A 294 -1.85 -1.20 -18.89
N ASN A 295 -1.85 -1.38 -17.57
CA ASN A 295 -2.96 -0.91 -16.72
C ASN A 295 -3.15 0.62 -16.84
N TRP A 296 -2.07 1.40 -16.94
CA TRP A 296 -2.15 2.86 -17.05
C TRP A 296 -2.29 3.36 -18.50
N TYR A 297 -1.48 2.84 -19.43
CA TYR A 297 -1.34 3.32 -20.81
C TYR A 297 -1.91 2.38 -21.88
N GLY A 298 -2.23 1.14 -21.52
CA GLY A 298 -2.57 0.07 -22.45
C GLY A 298 -1.38 -0.50 -23.21
N LEU A 299 -1.62 -1.59 -23.93
CA LEU A 299 -0.58 -2.26 -24.72
C LEU A 299 -0.07 -1.42 -25.91
N LEU A 300 -0.84 -0.43 -26.38
CA LEU A 300 -0.38 0.53 -27.39
C LEU A 300 0.65 1.52 -26.82
N GLY A 301 0.69 1.66 -25.48
CA GLY A 301 1.71 2.39 -24.76
C GLY A 301 1.52 3.92 -24.73
N LYS A 302 2.35 4.56 -23.90
CA LYS A 302 2.28 6.00 -23.58
C LYS A 302 2.29 6.89 -24.83
N LYS A 303 3.26 6.70 -25.73
CA LYS A 303 3.40 7.55 -26.92
C LYS A 303 2.15 7.56 -27.79
N PHE A 304 1.50 6.40 -27.92
CA PHE A 304 0.25 6.30 -28.66
C PHE A 304 -0.88 7.00 -27.91
N LYS A 305 -1.05 6.71 -26.61
CA LYS A 305 -2.12 7.28 -25.79
C LYS A 305 -2.02 8.80 -25.65
N ASP A 306 -0.82 9.35 -25.49
CA ASP A 306 -0.59 10.79 -25.41
C ASP A 306 -0.90 11.49 -26.75
N ALA A 307 -0.67 10.83 -27.89
CA ALA A 307 -0.88 11.41 -29.22
C ALA A 307 -2.31 11.27 -29.74
N PHE A 308 -2.97 10.14 -29.45
CA PHE A 308 -4.26 9.76 -30.06
C PHE A 308 -5.39 9.57 -29.04
N GLY A 309 -5.10 9.68 -27.74
CA GLY A 309 -6.06 9.43 -26.68
C GLY A 309 -6.41 7.96 -26.49
N HIS A 310 -7.50 7.71 -25.76
CA HIS A 310 -7.98 6.38 -25.41
C HIS A 310 -8.90 5.80 -26.51
N VAL A 311 -8.65 4.56 -26.97
CA VAL A 311 -9.38 3.96 -28.13
C VAL A 311 -10.63 3.16 -27.77
N GLY A 312 -11.00 3.13 -26.48
CA GLY A 312 -12.21 2.47 -25.98
C GLY A 312 -12.03 1.01 -25.55
N SER A 313 -10.80 0.51 -25.50
CA SER A 313 -10.46 -0.80 -24.92
C SER A 313 -9.42 -0.64 -23.82
N GLU A 314 -9.73 -1.18 -22.65
CA GLU A 314 -8.86 -1.20 -21.47
C GLU A 314 -7.56 -1.99 -21.70
N ILE A 315 -7.58 -3.02 -22.57
CA ILE A 315 -6.38 -3.77 -22.93
C ILE A 315 -5.46 -2.93 -23.82
N LEU A 316 -6.02 -2.20 -24.79
CA LEU A 316 -5.23 -1.47 -25.78
C LEU A 316 -4.76 -0.09 -25.28
N SER A 317 -5.59 0.62 -24.49
CA SER A 317 -5.31 1.97 -24.00
C SER A 317 -5.32 2.12 -22.48
N GLY A 318 -5.48 1.03 -21.72
CA GLY A 318 -5.40 1.01 -20.26
C GLY A 318 -6.72 1.35 -19.58
N TYR A 319 -6.80 1.16 -18.27
CA TYR A 319 -8.01 1.50 -17.51
C TYR A 319 -8.22 3.00 -17.40
N VAL A 320 -7.13 3.76 -17.31
CA VAL A 320 -7.20 5.21 -17.09
C VAL A 320 -7.76 5.91 -18.33
N GLY A 321 -8.78 6.75 -18.18
CA GLY A 321 -9.47 7.42 -19.29
C GLY A 321 -10.49 6.54 -20.04
N MET A 322 -10.87 5.38 -19.48
CA MET A 322 -12.05 4.64 -19.94
C MET A 322 -13.31 5.52 -19.84
N LYS A 323 -14.25 5.37 -20.77
CA LYS A 323 -15.44 6.25 -20.83
C LYS A 323 -16.38 6.15 -19.64
N LYS A 324 -16.30 5.05 -18.88
CA LYS A 324 -17.14 4.77 -17.71
C LYS A 324 -16.30 3.98 -16.69
N PRO A 325 -16.58 4.15 -15.38
CA PRO A 325 -16.07 3.23 -14.39
C PRO A 325 -16.71 1.85 -14.57
N GLU A 326 -15.95 0.80 -14.23
CA GLU A 326 -16.36 -0.60 -14.27
C GLU A 326 -16.15 -1.23 -12.89
N ASN A 327 -17.22 -1.80 -12.32
CA ASN A 327 -17.20 -2.42 -11.00
C ASN A 327 -17.50 -3.92 -11.05
N HIS A 328 -17.72 -4.48 -12.25
CA HIS A 328 -18.02 -5.90 -12.52
C HIS A 328 -19.28 -6.39 -11.81
N GLY A 329 -20.27 -5.51 -11.64
CA GLY A 329 -21.54 -5.83 -10.99
C GLY A 329 -21.49 -5.89 -9.46
N VAL A 330 -20.33 -5.58 -8.86
CA VAL A 330 -20.12 -5.56 -7.41
C VAL A 330 -19.74 -4.15 -7.00
N PRO A 331 -20.36 -3.52 -5.99
CA PRO A 331 -19.97 -2.20 -5.52
C PRO A 331 -18.47 -2.12 -5.16
N TYR A 332 -17.85 -0.97 -5.43
CA TYR A 332 -16.44 -0.80 -5.10
C TYR A 332 -16.22 -0.84 -3.58
N SER A 333 -15.19 -1.59 -3.18
CA SER A 333 -14.64 -1.63 -1.83
C SER A 333 -13.24 -2.23 -1.92
N LEU A 334 -12.39 -1.89 -0.94
CA LEU A 334 -11.26 -2.74 -0.59
C LEU A 334 -11.74 -3.85 0.34
N THR A 335 -10.96 -4.93 0.42
CA THR A 335 -11.45 -6.20 0.99
C THR A 335 -10.68 -6.63 2.22
N GLU A 336 -11.27 -7.55 2.98
CA GLU A 336 -10.59 -8.23 4.10
C GLU A 336 -9.34 -8.99 3.63
N ASP A 337 -9.45 -9.66 2.47
CA ASP A 337 -8.35 -10.39 1.83
C ASP A 337 -7.23 -9.44 1.38
N PHE A 338 -7.60 -8.27 0.83
CA PHE A 338 -6.66 -7.20 0.48
C PHE A 338 -5.87 -6.73 1.70
N THR A 339 -6.54 -6.51 2.83
CA THR A 339 -5.87 -6.15 4.08
C THR A 339 -4.82 -7.19 4.48
N SER A 340 -5.17 -8.46 4.41
CA SER A 340 -4.32 -9.56 4.87
C SER A 340 -3.04 -9.71 4.02
N VAL A 341 -3.14 -9.54 2.70
CA VAL A 341 -1.98 -9.67 1.80
C VAL A 341 -1.07 -8.44 1.79
N TYR A 342 -1.51 -7.31 2.36
CA TYR A 342 -0.69 -6.09 2.55
C TYR A 342 -0.03 -6.00 3.94
N ARG A 343 -0.12 -7.06 4.76
CA ARG A 343 0.62 -7.18 6.03
C ARG A 343 2.12 -7.38 5.79
N MET A 344 2.81 -6.28 5.53
CA MET A 344 4.20 -6.24 5.05
C MET A 344 5.18 -5.65 6.06
N HIS A 345 4.87 -5.72 7.36
CA HIS A 345 5.74 -5.26 8.44
C HIS A 345 7.21 -5.75 8.40
N PRO A 346 7.52 -6.97 7.89
CA PRO A 346 8.92 -7.41 7.71
C PRO A 346 9.77 -6.53 6.79
N LEU A 347 9.17 -5.63 5.99
CA LEU A 347 9.90 -4.65 5.18
C LEU A 347 10.72 -3.66 6.02
N LEU A 348 10.36 -3.46 7.29
CA LEU A 348 11.06 -2.51 8.17
C LEU A 348 12.36 -3.12 8.73
N PRO A 349 13.48 -2.39 8.79
CA PRO A 349 14.74 -2.87 9.34
C PRO A 349 14.74 -2.76 10.88
N ASP A 350 15.85 -3.10 11.52
CA ASP A 350 16.03 -2.86 12.96
C ASP A 350 16.54 -1.43 13.23
N THR A 351 17.38 -0.91 12.33
CA THR A 351 17.93 0.46 12.37
C THR A 351 17.81 1.13 10.99
N LEU A 352 17.70 2.45 10.98
CA LEU A 352 17.92 3.28 9.79
C LEU A 352 19.39 3.72 9.74
N HIS A 353 20.01 3.62 8.57
CA HIS A 353 21.38 3.99 8.32
C HIS A 353 21.47 5.46 7.90
N LEU A 354 21.58 6.37 8.86
CA LEU A 354 21.64 7.80 8.58
C LEU A 354 22.93 8.15 7.84
N ARG A 355 22.79 8.83 6.71
CA ARG A 355 23.88 9.23 5.81
C ARG A 355 24.28 10.67 6.02
N ASP A 356 25.56 10.98 5.82
CA ASP A 356 26.04 12.37 5.82
C ASP A 356 25.83 13.02 4.44
N THR A 357 24.82 13.89 4.35
CA THR A 357 24.45 14.62 3.14
C THR A 357 25.29 15.89 2.89
N HIS A 358 26.16 16.25 3.82
CA HIS A 358 27.11 17.37 3.66
C HIS A 358 28.45 16.90 3.06
N ALA A 359 28.76 15.61 3.16
CA ALA A 359 29.94 15.02 2.53
C ALA A 359 29.89 15.09 0.99
N LYS A 360 31.04 14.83 0.36
CA LYS A 360 31.14 14.59 -1.08
C LYS A 360 30.61 13.18 -1.40
N PRO A 361 29.85 12.98 -2.48
CA PRO A 361 29.42 11.64 -2.88
C PRO A 361 30.61 10.75 -3.20
N GLY A 362 30.58 9.53 -2.68
CA GLY A 362 31.50 8.46 -3.03
C GLY A 362 31.16 7.82 -4.37
N LYS A 363 31.73 6.62 -4.59
CA LYS A 363 31.45 5.81 -5.78
C LYS A 363 29.94 5.56 -5.89
N ASP A 364 29.41 5.60 -7.11
CA ASP A 364 27.99 5.37 -7.42
C ASP A 364 27.04 6.30 -6.61
N LYS A 365 27.51 7.51 -6.30
CA LYS A 365 26.80 8.54 -5.52
C LYS A 365 26.49 8.14 -4.08
N SER A 366 27.24 7.20 -3.50
CA SER A 366 27.05 6.77 -2.11
C SER A 366 27.50 7.83 -1.09
N PRO A 367 26.63 8.31 -0.18
CA PRO A 367 27.05 9.12 0.96
C PRO A 367 27.65 8.23 2.08
N PRO A 368 28.65 8.73 2.82
CA PRO A 368 29.21 7.99 3.94
C PRO A 368 28.16 7.83 5.06
N MET A 369 28.32 6.76 5.83
CA MET A 369 27.49 6.48 7.01
C MET A 369 27.82 7.50 8.11
N LYS A 370 26.78 8.12 8.69
CA LYS A 370 26.90 9.04 9.83
C LYS A 370 26.66 8.31 11.16
N GLN A 371 25.54 7.59 11.27
CA GLN A 371 25.16 6.82 12.46
C GLN A 371 24.01 5.86 12.14
N GLU A 372 23.83 4.84 12.97
CA GLU A 372 22.61 4.02 12.98
C GLU A 372 21.59 4.64 13.94
N VAL A 373 20.33 4.70 13.52
CA VAL A 373 19.21 5.15 14.36
C VAL A 373 18.24 3.98 14.55
N PRO A 374 18.00 3.51 15.77
CA PRO A 374 17.01 2.47 16.03
C PRO A 374 15.63 2.84 15.46
N MET A 375 14.94 1.90 14.81
CA MET A 375 13.61 2.19 14.25
C MET A 375 12.59 2.61 15.32
N ILE A 376 12.72 2.11 16.55
CA ILE A 376 11.87 2.52 17.69
C ILE A 376 11.99 4.02 18.03
N ASP A 377 13.07 4.67 17.60
CA ASP A 377 13.28 6.12 17.77
C ASP A 377 12.70 6.94 16.61
N LEU A 378 12.19 6.25 15.58
CA LEU A 378 11.64 6.82 14.34
C LEU A 378 10.14 6.63 14.18
N ILE A 379 9.45 5.98 15.13
CA ILE A 379 8.00 5.75 15.09
C ILE A 379 7.23 6.72 16.01
N GLY A 380 5.97 7.00 15.66
CA GLY A 380 5.05 7.80 16.49
C GLY A 380 5.58 9.19 16.86
N LEU A 381 5.20 9.68 18.04
CA LEU A 381 5.54 11.03 18.50
C LEU A 381 7.05 11.22 18.71
N LYS A 382 7.75 10.15 19.12
CA LYS A 382 9.22 10.16 19.22
C LYS A 382 9.87 10.30 17.84
N GLY A 383 9.33 9.60 16.85
CA GLY A 383 9.78 9.67 15.46
C GLY A 383 9.69 11.05 14.86
N GLU A 384 8.62 11.79 15.12
CA GLU A 384 8.45 13.17 14.65
C GLU A 384 9.52 14.13 15.21
N LYS A 385 9.84 13.98 16.50
CA LYS A 385 10.93 14.74 17.15
C LYS A 385 12.29 14.38 16.55
N THR A 386 12.55 13.08 16.33
CA THR A 386 13.78 12.62 15.70
C THR A 386 13.91 13.10 14.26
N LEU A 387 12.82 13.07 13.48
CA LEU A 387 12.77 13.56 12.10
C LEU A 387 13.10 15.06 12.02
N THR A 388 12.63 15.87 12.97
CA THR A 388 12.96 17.30 13.03
C THR A 388 14.47 17.53 13.15
N ASN A 389 15.18 16.68 13.90
CA ASN A 389 16.64 16.75 14.04
C ASN A 389 17.40 16.21 12.81
N ILE A 390 16.84 15.21 12.13
CA ILE A 390 17.43 14.61 10.92
C ILE A 390 17.22 15.52 9.70
N GLY A 391 16.06 16.17 9.60
CA GLY A 391 15.61 16.96 8.46
C GLY A 391 15.18 16.12 7.25
N PHE A 392 14.39 16.72 6.36
CA PHE A 392 13.83 16.05 5.17
C PHE A 392 14.91 15.38 4.31
N THR A 393 15.95 16.13 3.94
CA THR A 393 17.03 15.64 3.06
C THR A 393 17.82 14.51 3.69
N GLY A 394 18.17 14.63 4.99
CA GLY A 394 18.87 13.58 5.72
C GLY A 394 18.08 12.28 5.75
N GLN A 395 16.78 12.37 6.01
CA GLN A 395 15.87 11.22 6.05
C GLN A 395 15.71 10.59 4.67
N LEU A 396 15.33 11.37 3.65
CA LEU A 396 15.04 10.87 2.30
C LEU A 396 16.27 10.22 1.65
N VAL A 397 17.44 10.86 1.72
CA VAL A 397 18.68 10.29 1.16
C VAL A 397 19.04 8.99 1.88
N SER A 398 18.91 8.94 3.21
CA SER A 398 19.23 7.75 3.99
C SER A 398 18.31 6.58 3.65
N MET A 399 17.00 6.84 3.53
CA MET A 399 16.04 5.85 3.10
C MET A 399 16.32 5.36 1.67
N GLY A 400 16.71 6.26 0.76
CA GLY A 400 17.08 5.91 -0.61
C GLY A 400 18.29 4.98 -0.70
N HIS A 401 19.24 5.13 0.22
CA HIS A 401 20.51 4.37 0.28
C HIS A 401 20.47 3.14 1.20
N GLN A 402 19.28 2.72 1.64
CA GLN A 402 19.10 1.54 2.49
C GLN A 402 18.04 0.61 1.90
N ALA A 403 18.37 -0.67 1.79
CA ALA A 403 17.43 -1.72 1.40
C ALA A 403 16.35 -1.93 2.47
N SER A 404 15.14 -2.26 2.04
CA SER A 404 14.10 -2.76 2.94
C SER A 404 14.44 -4.18 3.41
N GLY A 405 13.75 -4.64 4.45
CA GLY A 405 13.66 -6.07 4.74
C GLY A 405 12.92 -6.83 3.64
N ALA A 406 13.19 -8.12 3.50
CA ALA A 406 12.47 -9.03 2.63
C ALA A 406 11.25 -9.65 3.34
N LEU A 407 10.20 -9.96 2.58
CA LEU A 407 8.99 -10.65 3.07
C LEU A 407 9.23 -12.16 3.16
N GLU A 408 10.01 -12.53 4.16
CA GLU A 408 10.42 -13.89 4.46
C GLU A 408 10.12 -14.23 5.93
N ILE A 409 10.06 -15.54 6.20
CA ILE A 409 9.98 -16.06 7.56
C ILE A 409 11.21 -15.63 8.38
N TRP A 410 11.09 -15.56 9.72
CA TRP A 410 12.16 -15.10 10.63
C TRP A 410 12.75 -13.75 10.29
N ASN A 411 11.93 -12.84 9.76
CA ASN A 411 12.35 -11.49 9.41
C ASN A 411 11.41 -10.39 9.95
N TYR A 412 10.47 -10.70 10.85
CA TYR A 412 9.60 -9.71 11.47
C TYR A 412 10.34 -8.94 12.58
N PRO A 413 10.45 -7.60 12.52
CA PRO A 413 11.26 -6.81 13.44
C PRO A 413 10.92 -7.08 14.90
N LYS A 414 11.94 -7.29 15.73
CA LYS A 414 11.73 -7.58 17.16
C LYS A 414 11.11 -6.40 17.90
N TRP A 415 11.43 -5.18 17.49
CA TRP A 415 10.88 -3.98 18.11
C TRP A 415 9.36 -3.86 17.88
N LEU A 416 8.79 -4.45 16.82
CA LEU A 416 7.33 -4.49 16.60
C LEU A 416 6.58 -5.47 17.53
N ARG A 417 7.30 -6.27 18.33
CA ARG A 417 6.71 -7.19 19.30
C ARG A 417 6.43 -6.54 20.67
N ASP A 418 6.79 -5.27 20.81
CA ASP A 418 6.48 -4.42 21.95
C ASP A 418 6.42 -2.97 21.48
N ILE A 419 5.25 -2.54 21.01
CA ILE A 419 5.05 -1.18 20.51
C ILE A 419 3.86 -0.49 21.15
N ILE A 420 4.00 0.82 21.31
CA ILE A 420 2.90 1.73 21.56
C ILE A 420 2.09 1.86 20.27
N VAL A 421 0.79 1.60 20.36
CA VAL A 421 -0.18 1.82 19.28
C VAL A 421 -0.98 3.09 19.54
N GLN A 422 -1.63 3.60 18.51
CA GLN A 422 -2.33 4.87 18.55
C GLN A 422 -3.85 4.72 18.31
N ASN A 423 -4.60 5.63 18.92
CA ASN A 423 -5.99 5.92 18.54
C ASN A 423 -6.04 6.51 17.13
N PRO A 424 -7.22 6.53 16.47
CA PRO A 424 -7.37 7.13 15.14
C PRO A 424 -6.94 8.60 15.04
N ASP A 425 -7.00 9.36 16.13
CA ASP A 425 -6.53 10.76 16.19
C ASP A 425 -5.00 10.90 16.28
N GLY A 426 -4.24 9.80 16.41
CA GLY A 426 -2.79 9.79 16.56
C GLY A 426 -2.29 9.79 18.00
N SER A 427 -3.19 9.89 18.99
CA SER A 427 -2.81 9.82 20.42
C SER A 427 -2.36 8.41 20.82
N GLU A 428 -1.35 8.32 21.69
CA GLU A 428 -0.78 7.06 22.15
C GLU A 428 -1.71 6.32 23.13
N ARG A 429 -1.80 5.00 22.97
CA ARG A 429 -2.53 4.11 23.90
C ARG A 429 -1.58 3.59 24.99
N PRO A 430 -2.09 3.38 26.22
CA PRO A 430 -1.27 2.85 27.31
C PRO A 430 -0.93 1.36 27.14
N ASP A 431 -1.79 0.59 26.47
CA ASP A 431 -1.56 -0.83 26.23
C ASP A 431 -0.70 -1.02 24.98
N HIS A 432 0.53 -1.50 25.18
CA HIS A 432 1.41 -1.93 24.09
C HIS A 432 0.88 -3.20 23.42
N VAL A 433 1.36 -3.53 22.21
CA VAL A 433 0.97 -4.76 21.50
C VAL A 433 2.17 -5.54 20.96
N ASP A 434 2.03 -6.85 20.86
CA ASP A 434 2.89 -7.71 20.04
C ASP A 434 2.27 -7.81 18.64
N MET A 435 2.76 -7.00 17.69
CA MET A 435 2.14 -6.86 16.37
C MET A 435 2.03 -8.17 15.58
N PRO A 436 3.08 -9.01 15.41
CA PRO A 436 2.94 -10.25 14.65
C PRO A 436 1.95 -11.23 15.30
N THR A 437 1.82 -11.24 16.63
CA THR A 437 0.75 -12.01 17.30
C THR A 437 -0.62 -11.45 16.97
N LEU A 438 -0.79 -10.12 17.06
CA LEU A 438 -2.05 -9.46 16.75
C LEU A 438 -2.47 -9.69 15.30
N GLU A 439 -1.56 -9.64 14.34
CA GLU A 439 -1.86 -9.86 12.92
C GLU A 439 -2.37 -11.27 12.62
N ILE A 440 -1.76 -12.31 13.22
CA ILE A 440 -2.26 -13.69 13.12
C ILE A 440 -3.67 -13.78 13.71
N TYR A 441 -3.90 -13.15 14.87
CA TYR A 441 -5.23 -13.10 15.48
C TYR A 441 -6.24 -12.39 14.58
N ARG A 442 -5.89 -11.25 13.96
CA ARG A 442 -6.81 -10.45 13.12
C ARG A 442 -7.31 -11.18 11.90
N ASP A 443 -6.44 -11.91 11.19
CA ASP A 443 -6.87 -12.65 9.99
C ASP A 443 -7.88 -13.74 10.36
N ARG A 444 -7.66 -14.42 11.50
CA ARG A 444 -8.60 -15.41 12.05
C ARG A 444 -9.90 -14.76 12.51
N GLU A 445 -9.81 -13.66 13.28
CA GLU A 445 -10.96 -12.89 13.80
C GLU A 445 -11.86 -12.41 12.66
N ARG A 446 -11.27 -11.94 11.56
CA ARG A 446 -11.97 -11.39 10.38
C ARG A 446 -12.38 -12.47 9.39
N LYS A 447 -12.28 -13.74 9.77
CA LYS A 447 -12.74 -14.90 8.99
C LYS A 447 -12.10 -14.96 7.60
N VAL A 448 -10.88 -14.44 7.45
CA VAL A 448 -10.11 -14.56 6.22
C VAL A 448 -9.62 -16.01 6.13
N PRO A 449 -9.77 -16.70 4.99
CA PRO A 449 -9.32 -18.07 4.87
C PRO A 449 -7.83 -18.22 5.17
N ARG A 450 -7.48 -19.30 5.87
CA ARG A 450 -6.08 -19.73 6.03
C ARG A 450 -5.45 -20.10 4.70
N TYR A 451 -4.12 -20.19 4.67
CA TYR A 451 -3.32 -20.19 3.43
C TYR A 451 -3.82 -21.18 2.37
N ASN A 452 -4.04 -22.45 2.72
CA ASN A 452 -4.36 -23.45 1.71
C ASN A 452 -5.80 -23.30 1.16
N HIS A 453 -6.76 -22.90 2.01
CA HIS A 453 -8.11 -22.56 1.56
C HIS A 453 -8.11 -21.29 0.71
N PHE A 454 -7.35 -20.26 1.12
CA PHE A 454 -7.18 -19.02 0.36
C PHE A 454 -6.70 -19.29 -1.07
N ARG A 455 -5.70 -20.17 -1.23
CA ARG A 455 -5.21 -20.61 -2.53
C ARG A 455 -6.30 -21.25 -3.38
N ARG A 456 -7.10 -22.17 -2.82
CA ARG A 456 -8.21 -22.81 -3.54
C ARG A 456 -9.25 -21.80 -4.00
N SER A 457 -9.64 -20.89 -3.12
CA SER A 457 -10.61 -19.83 -3.42
C SER A 457 -10.11 -18.88 -4.51
N MET A 458 -8.81 -18.66 -4.59
CA MET A 458 -8.14 -17.92 -5.65
C MET A 458 -7.76 -18.77 -6.86
N LEU A 459 -8.35 -19.95 -7.09
CA LEU A 459 -8.08 -20.82 -8.25
C LEU A 459 -6.61 -21.25 -8.40
N MET A 460 -5.89 -21.35 -7.28
CA MET A 460 -4.52 -21.86 -7.23
C MET A 460 -4.51 -23.32 -6.79
N ILE A 461 -3.50 -24.06 -7.24
CA ILE A 461 -3.26 -25.42 -6.77
C ILE A 461 -2.88 -25.34 -5.27
N PRO A 462 -3.62 -26.02 -4.37
CA PRO A 462 -3.27 -26.08 -2.96
C PRO A 462 -1.97 -26.88 -2.76
N ILE A 463 -1.26 -26.59 -1.67
CA ILE A 463 -0.15 -27.46 -1.24
C ILE A 463 -0.72 -28.77 -0.68
N SER A 464 0.07 -29.83 -0.76
CA SER A 464 -0.24 -31.16 -0.20
C SER A 464 0.72 -31.56 0.93
N LYS A 465 1.87 -30.89 1.01
CA LYS A 465 2.92 -31.07 2.01
C LYS A 465 3.76 -29.78 2.11
N TRP A 466 4.54 -29.66 3.18
CA TRP A 466 5.36 -28.46 3.45
C TRP A 466 6.41 -28.19 2.36
N GLU A 467 6.94 -29.25 1.75
CA GLU A 467 7.93 -29.19 0.67
C GLU A 467 7.37 -28.54 -0.61
N ASP A 468 6.04 -28.45 -0.77
CA ASP A 468 5.44 -27.74 -1.89
C ASP A 468 5.54 -26.20 -1.71
N LEU A 469 5.74 -25.73 -0.47
CA LEU A 469 5.82 -24.32 -0.10
C LEU A 469 7.26 -23.79 -0.13
N THR A 470 8.20 -24.57 0.40
CA THR A 470 9.62 -24.22 0.51
C THR A 470 10.50 -25.47 0.51
N ASN A 471 11.78 -25.30 0.14
CA ASN A 471 12.80 -26.36 0.19
C ASN A 471 13.70 -26.25 1.44
N ASP A 472 13.46 -25.27 2.33
CA ASP A 472 14.27 -25.06 3.52
C ASP A 472 13.88 -26.07 4.63
N ALA A 473 14.81 -26.95 4.97
CA ALA A 473 14.60 -28.02 5.94
C ALA A 473 14.36 -27.51 7.37
N GLU A 474 14.97 -26.38 7.78
CA GLU A 474 14.76 -25.79 9.11
C GLU A 474 13.35 -25.17 9.19
N VAL A 475 12.92 -24.51 8.10
CA VAL A 475 11.57 -23.96 8.01
C VAL A 475 10.52 -25.07 8.04
N ILE A 476 10.68 -26.12 7.23
CA ILE A 476 9.75 -27.27 7.22
C ILE A 476 9.67 -27.91 8.60
N LYS A 477 10.80 -28.11 9.29
CA LYS A 477 10.83 -28.64 10.65
C LYS A 477 10.01 -27.75 11.60
N THR A 478 10.21 -26.44 11.55
CA THR A 478 9.51 -25.48 12.42
C THR A 478 8.01 -25.41 12.10
N LEU A 479 7.63 -25.51 10.82
CA LEU A 479 6.22 -25.62 10.41
C LEU A 479 5.58 -26.89 11.00
N ARG A 480 6.26 -28.04 10.96
CA ARG A 480 5.78 -29.27 11.61
C ARG A 480 5.68 -29.12 13.12
N GLU A 481 6.60 -28.41 13.76
CA GLU A 481 6.53 -28.15 15.20
C GLU A 481 5.32 -27.29 15.59
N VAL A 482 4.90 -26.33 14.75
CA VAL A 482 3.80 -25.39 15.06
C VAL A 482 2.44 -25.90 14.58
N TYR A 483 2.38 -26.49 13.38
CA TYR A 483 1.15 -26.89 12.70
C TYR A 483 0.99 -28.41 12.56
N SER A 484 1.92 -29.21 13.09
CA SER A 484 1.99 -30.66 12.83
C SER A 484 2.07 -30.94 11.32
N ASP A 485 1.51 -32.04 10.82
CA ASP A 485 1.38 -32.28 9.38
C ASP A 485 0.06 -31.72 8.80
N ASN A 486 -0.63 -30.83 9.53
CA ASN A 486 -1.91 -30.27 9.08
C ASN A 486 -1.73 -28.95 8.32
N ILE A 487 -1.50 -29.07 7.02
CA ILE A 487 -1.34 -27.93 6.09
C ILE A 487 -2.56 -26.99 6.04
N GLU A 488 -3.77 -27.46 6.40
CA GLU A 488 -4.97 -26.63 6.43
C GLU A 488 -4.98 -25.64 7.59
N LYS A 489 -4.15 -25.88 8.62
CA LYS A 489 -3.99 -24.97 9.76
C LYS A 489 -2.99 -23.85 9.51
N LEU A 490 -2.20 -23.90 8.43
CA LEU A 490 -1.21 -22.88 8.12
C LEU A 490 -1.86 -21.50 7.96
N ASP A 491 -1.53 -20.58 8.86
CA ASP A 491 -2.04 -19.20 8.81
C ASP A 491 -1.62 -18.51 7.51
N LEU A 492 -2.49 -17.63 7.00
CA LEU A 492 -2.27 -16.93 5.74
C LEU A 492 -0.95 -16.16 5.77
N LEU A 493 -0.74 -15.29 6.75
CA LEU A 493 0.48 -14.50 6.90
C LEU A 493 1.76 -15.36 6.85
N VAL A 494 1.79 -16.48 7.59
CA VAL A 494 2.94 -17.40 7.58
C VAL A 494 3.15 -17.99 6.19
N GLY A 495 2.08 -18.47 5.55
CA GLY A 495 2.16 -19.02 4.20
C GLY A 495 2.68 -18.01 3.18
N LEU A 496 2.24 -16.74 3.24
CA LEU A 496 2.74 -15.68 2.35
C LEU A 496 4.24 -15.41 2.54
N MET A 497 4.74 -15.48 3.78
CA MET A 497 6.16 -15.25 4.07
C MET A 497 7.03 -16.45 3.68
N VAL A 498 6.55 -17.68 3.84
CA VAL A 498 7.32 -18.91 3.52
C VAL A 498 7.28 -19.26 2.03
N GLU A 499 6.23 -18.88 1.31
CA GLU A 499 6.08 -19.22 -0.10
C GLU A 499 7.29 -18.80 -0.93
N LYS A 500 7.87 -19.77 -1.65
CA LYS A 500 8.99 -19.53 -2.57
C LYS A 500 8.62 -18.45 -3.58
N LYS A 501 9.36 -17.33 -3.56
CA LYS A 501 9.12 -16.18 -4.43
C LYS A 501 9.50 -16.48 -5.89
N ILE A 502 8.73 -15.91 -6.81
CA ILE A 502 9.12 -15.81 -8.22
C ILE A 502 10.35 -14.90 -8.31
N LYS A 503 11.31 -15.21 -9.18
CA LYS A 503 12.52 -14.38 -9.35
C LYS A 503 12.12 -12.95 -9.71
N GLY A 504 12.60 -11.98 -8.93
CA GLY A 504 12.27 -10.56 -9.06
C GLY A 504 11.00 -10.13 -8.31
N PHE A 505 10.23 -11.04 -7.73
CA PHE A 505 9.07 -10.68 -6.89
C PHE A 505 9.51 -10.54 -5.43
N ALA A 506 9.16 -9.42 -4.81
CA ALA A 506 9.30 -9.22 -3.36
C ALA A 506 8.14 -9.84 -2.55
N ILE A 507 7.04 -10.21 -3.21
CA ILE A 507 5.82 -10.80 -2.60
C ILE A 507 5.55 -12.21 -3.13
N SER A 508 4.75 -12.98 -2.39
CA SER A 508 4.30 -14.30 -2.84
C SER A 508 3.38 -14.21 -4.06
N GLU A 509 3.29 -15.30 -4.83
CA GLU A 509 2.34 -15.42 -5.93
C GLU A 509 0.89 -15.40 -5.40
N THR A 510 0.67 -15.97 -4.20
CA THR A 510 -0.65 -15.91 -3.54
C THR A 510 -1.09 -14.47 -3.26
N ALA A 511 -0.23 -13.63 -2.70
CA ALA A 511 -0.53 -12.19 -2.51
C ALA A 511 -0.72 -11.47 -3.85
N PHE A 512 0.11 -11.81 -4.84
CA PHE A 512 0.09 -11.19 -6.16
C PHE A 512 -1.25 -11.32 -6.88
N PHE A 513 -1.97 -12.44 -6.77
CA PHE A 513 -3.27 -12.56 -7.46
C PHE A 513 -4.37 -11.69 -6.86
N ILE A 514 -4.31 -11.36 -5.57
CA ILE A 514 -5.15 -10.31 -4.98
C ILE A 514 -4.70 -8.94 -5.50
N PHE A 515 -3.39 -8.69 -5.57
CA PHE A 515 -2.85 -7.43 -6.10
C PHE A 515 -3.33 -7.15 -7.52
N ILE A 516 -3.27 -8.12 -8.43
CA ILE A 516 -3.70 -7.91 -9.82
C ILE A 516 -5.17 -7.50 -9.90
N LEU A 517 -6.04 -8.21 -9.17
CA LEU A 517 -7.46 -7.92 -9.15
C LEU A 517 -7.70 -6.51 -8.56
N MET A 518 -7.19 -6.28 -7.36
CA MET A 518 -7.54 -5.08 -6.59
C MET A 518 -6.82 -3.83 -7.09
N ALA A 519 -5.59 -3.93 -7.59
CA ALA A 519 -4.88 -2.78 -8.18
C ALA A 519 -5.53 -2.33 -9.50
N SER A 520 -5.98 -3.26 -10.35
CA SER A 520 -6.83 -2.93 -11.50
C SER A 520 -8.13 -2.26 -11.03
N ARG A 521 -8.81 -2.87 -10.04
CA ARG A 521 -10.09 -2.39 -9.50
C ARG A 521 -10.06 -0.97 -8.95
N ARG A 522 -8.98 -0.59 -8.26
CA ARG A 522 -8.79 0.79 -7.74
C ARG A 522 -8.79 1.86 -8.82
N LEU A 523 -8.38 1.51 -10.04
CA LEU A 523 -8.37 2.42 -11.19
C LEU A 523 -9.67 2.33 -11.99
N GLU A 524 -10.08 1.12 -12.37
CA GLU A 524 -11.22 0.93 -13.29
C GLU A 524 -12.57 1.29 -12.67
N ALA A 525 -12.73 1.20 -11.34
CA ALA A 525 -14.00 1.48 -10.67
C ALA A 525 -14.18 2.96 -10.26
N ASP A 526 -13.14 3.79 -10.36
CA ASP A 526 -13.16 5.18 -9.92
C ASP A 526 -13.43 6.11 -11.12
N ARG A 527 -14.45 6.98 -11.03
CA ARG A 527 -14.78 7.89 -12.12
C ARG A 527 -13.65 8.88 -12.42
N PHE A 528 -12.88 9.28 -11.41
CA PHE A 528 -11.79 10.23 -11.57
C PHE A 528 -10.55 9.65 -12.22
N PHE A 529 -10.48 8.32 -12.38
CA PHE A 529 -9.51 7.67 -13.25
C PHE A 529 -10.11 7.22 -14.57
N THR A 530 -11.43 7.28 -14.75
CA THR A 530 -12.12 6.82 -15.95
C THR A 530 -12.88 7.97 -16.62
N SER A 531 -14.19 8.08 -16.43
CA SER A 531 -15.06 9.03 -17.16
C SER A 531 -14.64 10.50 -16.97
N ASP A 532 -14.14 10.82 -15.78
CA ASP A 532 -13.81 12.17 -15.35
C ASP A 532 -12.28 12.41 -15.38
N PHE A 533 -11.49 11.50 -15.96
CA PHE A 533 -10.06 11.70 -16.22
C PHE A 533 -9.86 12.50 -17.52
N ASN A 534 -10.19 13.79 -17.47
CA ASN A 534 -10.18 14.68 -18.63
C ASN A 534 -9.83 16.13 -18.23
N GLU A 535 -9.61 16.99 -19.22
CA GLU A 535 -9.19 18.39 -18.99
C GLU A 535 -10.28 19.26 -18.35
N GLU A 536 -11.56 18.92 -18.49
CA GLU A 536 -12.66 19.66 -17.86
C GLU A 536 -12.61 19.50 -16.34
N THR A 537 -12.46 18.26 -15.86
CA THR A 537 -12.41 17.95 -14.44
C THR A 537 -11.05 18.30 -13.81
N TYR A 538 -9.95 18.01 -14.48
CA TYR A 538 -8.60 18.20 -13.93
C TYR A 538 -8.00 19.58 -14.22
N THR A 539 -8.63 20.39 -15.06
CA THR A 539 -8.01 21.47 -15.85
C THR A 539 -6.99 20.95 -16.85
N LYS A 540 -6.77 21.70 -17.94
CA LYS A 540 -5.70 21.38 -18.90
C LYS A 540 -4.33 21.28 -18.23
N LYS A 541 -4.00 22.23 -17.35
CA LYS A 541 -2.71 22.26 -16.66
C LYS A 541 -2.55 21.11 -15.68
N GLY A 542 -3.62 20.77 -14.95
CA GLY A 542 -3.61 19.65 -14.03
C GLY A 542 -3.46 18.30 -14.75
N LEU A 543 -4.17 18.09 -15.86
CA LEU A 543 -4.04 16.85 -16.64
C LEU A 543 -2.65 16.73 -17.30
N GLU A 544 -2.09 17.84 -17.81
CA GLU A 544 -0.71 17.90 -18.29
C GLU A 544 0.29 17.49 -17.18
N TRP A 545 0.08 17.98 -15.95
CA TRP A 545 0.91 17.63 -14.79
C TRP A 545 0.91 16.12 -14.52
N VAL A 546 -0.27 15.49 -14.51
CA VAL A 546 -0.39 14.03 -14.36
C VAL A 546 0.29 13.30 -15.53
N ASN A 547 0.07 13.75 -16.77
CA ASN A 547 0.58 13.09 -17.97
C ASN A 547 2.10 13.21 -18.13
N THR A 548 2.74 14.21 -17.52
CA THR A 548 4.19 14.44 -17.59
C THR A 548 4.97 13.90 -16.38
N THR A 549 4.30 13.54 -15.30
CA THR A 549 4.93 12.93 -14.12
C THR A 549 4.87 11.40 -14.24
N GLU A 550 6.01 10.71 -14.31
CA GLU A 550 6.06 9.25 -14.51
C GLU A 550 6.52 8.48 -13.26
N SER A 551 7.23 9.14 -12.35
CA SER A 551 7.95 8.47 -11.27
C SER A 551 8.03 9.30 -9.99
N LEU A 552 8.35 8.66 -8.87
CA LEU A 552 8.65 9.39 -7.64
C LEU A 552 9.90 10.26 -7.80
N ARG A 553 10.83 9.87 -8.67
CA ARG A 553 12.01 10.67 -9.00
C ARG A 553 11.62 12.04 -9.57
N ASP A 554 10.58 12.13 -10.38
CA ASP A 554 10.12 13.41 -10.96
C ASP A 554 9.62 14.35 -9.86
N VAL A 555 8.82 13.84 -8.92
CA VAL A 555 8.33 14.61 -7.77
C VAL A 555 9.48 15.06 -6.86
N ILE A 556 10.41 14.16 -6.52
CA ILE A 556 11.59 14.55 -5.72
C ILE A 556 12.41 15.62 -6.46
N THR A 557 12.65 15.45 -7.76
CA THR A 557 13.44 16.41 -8.56
C THR A 557 12.76 17.78 -8.63
N ARG A 558 11.42 17.82 -8.70
CA ARG A 558 10.66 19.07 -8.72
C ARG A 558 10.85 19.90 -7.47
N HIS A 559 10.95 19.25 -6.30
CA HIS A 559 11.01 19.91 -4.99
C HIS A 559 12.41 20.01 -4.38
N TYR A 560 13.30 19.12 -4.78
CA TYR A 560 14.66 18.92 -4.24
C TYR A 560 15.60 18.40 -5.35
N PRO A 561 15.82 19.17 -6.43
CA PRO A 561 16.62 18.74 -7.58
C PRO A 561 18.05 18.30 -7.21
N GLU A 562 18.64 18.96 -6.22
CA GLU A 562 19.97 18.64 -5.72
C GLU A 562 20.08 17.23 -5.12
N ILE A 563 18.96 16.68 -4.59
CA ILE A 563 18.95 15.32 -4.04
C ILE A 563 19.14 14.30 -5.16
N THR A 564 18.36 14.41 -6.24
CA THR A 564 18.40 13.42 -7.32
C THR A 564 19.69 13.55 -8.15
N GLU A 565 20.16 14.77 -8.37
CA GLU A 565 21.43 15.02 -9.05
C GLU A 565 22.62 14.45 -8.26
N LYS A 566 22.72 14.78 -6.97
CA LYS A 566 23.89 14.45 -6.14
C LYS A 566 23.90 13.02 -5.62
N TRP A 567 22.74 12.45 -5.30
CA TRP A 567 22.65 11.22 -4.48
C TRP A 567 21.93 10.04 -5.13
N MET A 568 21.23 10.23 -6.25
CA MET A 568 20.46 9.15 -6.90
C MET A 568 21.14 8.69 -8.18
N ASN A 569 21.69 7.47 -8.16
CA ASN A 569 22.29 6.81 -9.32
C ASN A 569 21.29 5.87 -10.01
N SER A 570 20.41 5.22 -9.23
CA SER A 570 19.37 4.33 -9.73
C SER A 570 18.41 5.02 -10.71
N THR A 571 17.75 4.21 -11.55
CA THR A 571 16.71 4.70 -12.47
C THR A 571 15.46 5.14 -11.69
N SER A 572 14.92 4.26 -10.84
CA SER A 572 13.78 4.52 -9.96
C SER A 572 14.25 5.05 -8.60
N ALA A 573 13.43 5.90 -7.98
CA ALA A 573 13.64 6.35 -6.60
C ALA A 573 13.31 5.28 -5.56
N PHE A 574 12.68 4.16 -5.95
CA PHE A 574 12.34 3.03 -5.06
C PHE A 574 13.39 1.91 -5.06
N SER A 575 14.30 1.86 -6.04
CA SER A 575 15.49 1.02 -5.96
C SER A 575 16.51 1.64 -5.00
N VAL A 576 17.46 0.86 -4.48
CA VAL A 576 18.53 1.44 -3.63
C VAL A 576 19.39 2.39 -4.48
N TRP A 577 19.62 3.62 -4.02
CA TRP A 577 20.04 4.74 -4.86
C TRP A 577 21.46 4.66 -5.43
N ASP A 578 22.35 3.90 -4.81
CA ASP A 578 23.70 3.60 -5.33
C ASP A 578 23.71 2.43 -6.33
N SER A 579 22.54 1.91 -6.72
CA SER A 579 22.44 0.88 -7.76
C SER A 579 22.89 1.41 -9.11
N THR A 580 23.45 0.52 -9.93
CA THR A 580 23.72 0.85 -11.33
C THR A 580 22.38 1.10 -12.06
N PRO A 581 22.28 2.13 -12.93
CA PRO A 581 21.11 2.31 -13.77
C PRO A 581 20.78 1.04 -14.57
N ASN A 582 19.49 0.83 -14.85
CA ASN A 582 19.06 -0.32 -15.65
C ASN A 582 19.76 -0.30 -17.02
N ALA A 583 20.45 -1.39 -17.36
CA ALA A 583 21.05 -1.54 -18.68
C ALA A 583 19.96 -1.69 -19.76
N HIS A 584 20.21 -1.12 -20.94
CA HIS A 584 19.33 -1.33 -22.07
C HIS A 584 19.38 -2.80 -22.52
N ASN A 585 18.24 -3.47 -22.54
CA ASN A 585 18.10 -4.80 -23.15
C ASN A 585 17.54 -4.62 -24.58
N PRO A 586 18.31 -4.96 -25.64
CA PRO A 586 17.93 -4.69 -27.03
C PRO A 586 16.79 -5.59 -27.52
N ILE A 587 16.46 -6.66 -26.80
CA ILE A 587 15.33 -7.54 -27.15
C ILE A 587 14.02 -6.76 -26.93
N PRO A 588 13.12 -6.68 -27.94
CA PRO A 588 11.82 -6.06 -27.80
C PRO A 588 11.08 -6.62 -26.58
N ILE A 589 10.55 -5.74 -25.73
CA ILE A 589 10.09 -6.13 -24.38
C ILE A 589 9.04 -7.23 -24.39
N LEU A 590 8.12 -7.24 -25.37
CA LEU A 590 7.08 -8.27 -25.51
C LEU A 590 7.64 -9.66 -25.89
N LEU A 591 8.84 -9.72 -26.47
CA LEU A 591 9.50 -10.95 -26.93
C LEU A 591 10.55 -11.47 -25.95
N ARG A 592 10.80 -10.76 -24.84
CA ARG A 592 11.77 -11.20 -23.82
C ARG A 592 11.29 -12.49 -23.16
N VAL A 593 12.24 -13.36 -22.86
CA VAL A 593 12.02 -14.64 -22.16
C VAL A 593 12.73 -14.56 -20.80
N PRO A 594 12.01 -14.81 -19.69
CA PRO A 594 12.61 -14.83 -18.35
C PRO A 594 13.76 -15.84 -18.25
N GLN A 595 14.91 -15.38 -17.76
CA GLN A 595 16.06 -16.26 -17.47
C GLN A 595 15.91 -16.79 -16.04
N HIS A 596 15.64 -18.09 -15.90
CA HIS A 596 15.49 -18.75 -14.60
C HIS A 596 16.83 -19.21 -14.03
#